data_AF-A0A2D4S5H1-F1
#
_entry.id   AF-A0A2D4S5H1-F1
#
_cell.length_a   1.000
_cell.length_b   1.000
_cell.length_c   1.000
_cell.angle_alpha   90.00
_cell.angle_beta   90.00
_cell.angle_gamma   90.00
#
_symmetry.space_group_name_H-M   'P 1'
#
loop_
_entity.id
_entity.type
_entity.pdbx_description
1 polymer ?
#
loop_
_entity_poly.entity_id
_entity_poly.type
_entity_poly.pdbx_seq_one_letter_code
_entity_poly.pdbx_strand_id
1 'polypeptide(L)'
;HESMPEKVFAVTGHFKTIDVLINNAGISQRSLCLDTDLSVYKTLLDVDVLGQIALTKQVLPVMVKQGSGHIAVTSSVAGKVGVKLRTGYCAAKHAVMGFFDALRAEVAEYGIQVSTITPGFIKTDISKNAVTENGGQFGVDDDDIKGGMDVNKCAQVIIKQMNKGKKEIAVGEGLSMVALTLKRFFPGVLFKMVEKK
;
A
#
# COMPACT_ATOMS: atom_id res chain seq x y z
N HIS A 1 -2.16 14.04 10.18
CA HIS A 1 -0.86 13.80 10.87
C HIS A 1 -0.88 14.26 12.32
N GLU A 2 -1.32 15.48 12.61
CA GLU A 2 -1.23 16.12 13.94
C GLU A 2 -1.96 15.37 15.07
N SER A 3 -3.05 14.67 14.76
CA SER A 3 -3.81 13.90 15.76
C SER A 3 -3.22 12.52 16.09
N MET A 4 -2.23 12.04 15.34
CA MET A 4 -1.68 10.69 15.51
C MET A 4 -1.02 10.44 16.87
N PRO A 5 -0.23 11.38 17.46
CA PRO A 5 0.34 11.19 18.79
C PRO A 5 -0.72 10.89 19.84
N GLU A 6 -1.84 11.63 19.83
CA GLU A 6 -2.94 11.42 20.78
C GLU A 6 -3.61 10.05 20.60
N LYS A 7 -3.79 9.60 19.35
CA LYS A 7 -4.37 8.28 19.07
C LYS A 7 -3.46 7.14 19.51
N VAL A 8 -2.14 7.26 19.26
CA VAL A 8 -1.16 6.26 19.72
C VAL A 8 -1.05 6.27 21.24
N PHE A 9 -1.12 7.45 21.88
CA PHE A 9 -1.17 7.56 23.32
C PHE A 9 -2.41 6.88 23.92
N ALA A 10 -3.58 7.04 23.30
CA ALA A 10 -4.79 6.36 23.77
C ALA A 10 -4.66 4.82 23.71
N VAL A 11 -4.12 4.28 22.60
CA VAL A 11 -3.87 2.84 22.44
C VAL A 11 -2.85 2.34 23.45
N THR A 12 -1.71 3.01 23.58
CA THR A 12 -0.64 2.61 24.52
C THR A 12 -1.02 2.85 25.97
N GLY A 13 -1.88 3.83 26.27
CA GLY A 13 -2.45 4.04 27.60
C GLY A 13 -3.23 2.83 28.09
N HIS A 14 -3.99 2.20 27.19
CA HIS A 14 -4.81 1.02 27.46
C HIS A 14 -4.01 -0.29 27.37
N PHE A 15 -3.33 -0.56 26.26
CA PHE A 15 -2.68 -1.85 25.98
C PHE A 15 -1.21 -1.92 26.38
N LYS A 16 -0.56 -0.77 26.67
CA LYS A 16 0.88 -0.61 26.95
C LYS A 16 1.82 -0.90 25.78
N THR A 17 1.51 -1.91 24.96
CA THR A 17 2.31 -2.31 23.82
C THR A 17 1.56 -2.17 22.50
N ILE A 18 2.32 -2.18 21.40
CA ILE A 18 1.80 -2.35 20.05
C ILE A 18 2.65 -3.42 19.37
N ASP A 19 2.09 -4.61 19.19
CA ASP A 19 2.80 -5.75 18.58
C ASP A 19 2.81 -5.68 17.05
N VAL A 20 1.72 -5.17 16.46
CA VAL A 20 1.54 -5.09 15.01
C VAL A 20 0.97 -3.73 14.61
N LEU A 21 1.58 -3.11 13.60
CA LEU A 21 1.03 -1.95 12.89
C LEU A 21 0.77 -2.34 11.44
N ILE A 22 -0.48 -2.21 10.98
CA ILE A 22 -0.85 -2.41 9.56
C ILE A 22 -1.25 -1.07 8.95
N ASN A 23 -0.32 -0.48 8.21
CA ASN A 23 -0.50 0.71 7.39
C ASN A 23 -1.32 0.35 6.13
N ASN A 24 -2.65 0.39 6.22
CA ASN A 24 -3.56 -0.03 5.15
C ASN A 24 -4.32 1.10 4.44
N ALA A 25 -4.52 2.24 5.11
CA ALA A 25 -5.32 3.33 4.55
C ALA A 25 -4.72 3.84 3.24
N GLY A 26 -5.56 4.14 2.25
CA GLY A 26 -5.14 4.74 1.00
C GLY A 26 -6.29 4.99 0.04
N ILE A 27 -6.04 5.86 -0.93
CA ILE A 27 -6.97 6.22 -2.00
C ILE A 27 -6.37 5.89 -3.36
N SER A 28 -7.22 5.58 -4.34
CA SER A 28 -6.78 5.35 -5.72
C SER A 28 -7.10 6.57 -6.59
N GLN A 29 -6.61 6.55 -7.83
CA GLN A 29 -6.82 7.60 -8.82
C GLN A 29 -7.39 6.96 -10.10
N ARG A 30 -8.26 7.67 -10.82
CA ARG A 30 -8.71 7.35 -12.18
C ARG A 30 -8.76 8.61 -13.04
N SER A 31 -7.62 8.96 -13.64
CA SER A 31 -7.51 10.09 -14.57
C SER A 31 -6.17 10.05 -15.33
N LEU A 32 -6.12 10.65 -16.52
CA LEU A 32 -4.86 10.77 -17.26
C LEU A 32 -3.98 11.86 -16.64
N CYS A 33 -2.66 11.70 -16.76
CA CYS A 33 -1.71 12.69 -16.28
C CYS A 33 -1.90 14.07 -16.95
N LEU A 34 -2.35 14.07 -18.20
CA LEU A 34 -2.64 15.29 -18.96
C LEU A 34 -3.70 16.17 -18.26
N ASP A 35 -4.67 15.53 -17.61
CA ASP A 35 -5.86 16.20 -17.08
C ASP A 35 -5.82 16.38 -15.56
N THR A 36 -4.98 15.59 -14.86
CA THR A 36 -5.00 15.53 -13.39
C THR A 36 -4.38 16.76 -12.76
N ASP A 37 -5.13 17.42 -11.88
CA ASP A 37 -4.66 18.56 -11.11
C ASP A 37 -3.53 18.19 -10.14
N LEU A 38 -2.58 19.10 -9.96
CA LEU A 38 -1.47 18.91 -9.02
C LEU A 38 -1.96 18.69 -7.57
N SER A 39 -3.11 19.26 -7.20
CA SER A 39 -3.74 19.08 -5.90
C SER A 39 -4.11 17.61 -5.63
N VAL A 40 -4.59 16.87 -6.64
CA VAL A 40 -4.92 15.44 -6.51
C VAL A 40 -3.68 14.62 -6.20
N TYR A 41 -2.55 14.91 -6.86
CA TYR A 41 -1.27 14.26 -6.54
C TYR A 41 -0.81 14.54 -5.11
N LYS A 42 -0.97 15.78 -4.63
CA LYS A 42 -0.65 16.15 -3.24
C LYS A 42 -1.51 15.35 -2.26
N THR A 43 -2.82 15.24 -2.51
CA THR A 43 -3.72 14.44 -1.66
C THR A 43 -3.35 12.97 -1.66
N LEU A 44 -3.02 12.38 -2.82
CA LEU A 44 -2.55 10.99 -2.92
C LEU A 44 -1.29 10.78 -2.09
N LEU A 45 -0.28 11.65 -2.22
CA LEU A 45 0.96 11.54 -1.45
C LEU A 45 0.73 11.78 0.05
N ASP A 46 -0.13 12.71 0.42
CA ASP A 46 -0.42 13.01 1.81
C ASP A 46 -1.07 11.80 2.52
N VAL A 47 -2.06 11.18 1.89
CA VAL A 47 -2.78 10.03 2.46
C VAL A 47 -1.97 8.73 2.36
N ASP A 48 -1.52 8.39 1.17
CA ASP A 48 -0.94 7.06 0.90
C ASP A 48 0.52 6.96 1.33
N VAL A 49 1.23 8.07 1.45
CA VAL A 49 2.66 8.10 1.82
C VAL A 49 2.87 8.75 3.18
N LEU A 50 2.60 10.06 3.29
CA LEU A 50 2.93 10.81 4.50
C LEU A 50 2.12 10.34 5.70
N GLY A 51 0.85 9.96 5.51
CA GLY A 51 0.00 9.41 6.57
C GLY A 51 0.57 8.12 7.16
N GLN A 52 1.04 7.20 6.31
CA GLN A 52 1.63 5.93 6.76
C GLN A 52 2.97 6.17 7.45
N ILE A 53 3.79 7.09 6.93
CA ILE A 53 5.06 7.49 7.55
C ILE A 53 4.81 8.12 8.92
N ALA A 54 3.88 9.07 9.00
CA ALA A 54 3.58 9.80 10.22
C ALA A 54 3.11 8.85 11.33
N LEU A 55 2.20 7.91 11.03
CA LEU A 55 1.75 6.92 12.00
C LEU A 55 2.88 5.99 12.42
N THR A 56 3.68 5.53 11.47
CA THR A 56 4.85 4.68 11.74
C THR A 56 5.84 5.38 12.67
N LYS A 57 6.13 6.67 12.47
CA LYS A 57 7.02 7.45 13.35
C LYS A 57 6.50 7.54 14.79
N GLN A 58 5.19 7.52 15.01
CA GLN A 58 4.61 7.53 16.35
C GLN A 58 4.69 6.15 17.03
N VAL A 59 4.52 5.06 16.27
CA VAL A 59 4.53 3.69 16.81
C VAL A 59 5.96 3.17 17.00
N LEU A 60 6.90 3.59 16.17
CA LEU A 60 8.25 3.02 16.16
C LEU A 60 8.98 3.11 17.52
N PRO A 61 8.96 4.23 18.27
CA PRO A 61 9.59 4.30 19.59
C PRO A 61 9.02 3.28 20.59
N VAL A 62 7.73 2.95 20.47
CA VAL A 62 7.05 1.97 21.31
C VAL A 62 7.61 0.56 21.02
N MET A 63 7.69 0.18 19.75
CA MET A 63 8.28 -1.10 19.33
C MET A 63 9.78 -1.21 19.64
N VAL A 64 10.54 -0.12 19.49
CA VAL A 64 11.97 -0.09 19.84
C VAL A 64 12.17 -0.34 21.33
N LYS A 65 11.38 0.33 22.19
CA LYS A 65 11.41 0.10 23.63
C LYS A 65 10.99 -1.33 24.00
N GLN A 66 10.07 -1.93 23.25
CA GLN A 66 9.65 -3.33 23.41
C GLN A 66 10.72 -4.34 22.94
N GLY A 67 11.66 -3.93 22.09
CA GLY A 67 12.60 -4.84 21.41
C GLY A 67 11.92 -5.82 20.45
N SER A 68 10.68 -5.53 20.04
CA SER A 68 9.89 -6.38 19.15
C SER A 68 8.72 -5.61 18.52
N GLY A 69 8.30 -6.07 17.34
CA GLY A 69 7.10 -5.59 16.65
C GLY A 69 7.08 -6.00 15.19
N HIS A 70 5.95 -5.83 14.53
CA HIS A 70 5.81 -6.06 13.09
C HIS A 70 5.04 -4.91 12.43
N ILE A 71 5.71 -4.20 11.53
CA ILE A 71 5.09 -3.16 10.71
C ILE A 71 4.80 -3.73 9.32
N ALA A 72 3.55 -3.68 8.88
CA ALA A 72 3.15 -4.04 7.53
C ALA A 72 2.57 -2.82 6.81
N VAL A 73 2.88 -2.64 5.53
CA VAL A 73 2.30 -1.58 4.69
C VAL A 73 1.61 -2.16 3.47
N THR A 74 0.42 -1.67 3.17
CA THR A 74 -0.36 -2.05 1.99
C THR A 74 0.00 -1.14 0.83
N SER A 75 0.90 -1.64 -0.03
CA SER A 75 1.20 -1.03 -1.32
C SER A 75 0.18 -1.55 -2.36
N SER A 76 0.66 -2.01 -3.52
CA SER A 76 -0.10 -2.59 -4.62
C SER A 76 0.87 -3.23 -5.61
N VAL A 77 0.37 -4.06 -6.52
CA VAL A 77 1.06 -4.32 -7.80
C VAL A 77 1.44 -2.99 -8.49
N ALA A 78 0.61 -1.94 -8.34
CA ALA A 78 0.91 -0.60 -8.83
C ALA A 78 2.13 0.07 -8.18
N GLY A 79 2.61 -0.46 -7.04
CA GLY A 79 3.87 -0.05 -6.40
C GLY A 79 5.12 -0.66 -7.05
N LYS A 80 4.94 -1.47 -8.11
CA LYS A 80 6.02 -2.07 -8.90
C LYS A 80 5.80 -1.96 -10.41
N VAL A 81 4.54 -1.83 -10.82
CA VAL A 81 4.10 -1.77 -12.20
C VAL A 81 3.30 -0.49 -12.43
N GLY A 82 3.78 0.38 -13.32
CA GLY A 82 3.00 1.53 -13.76
C GLY A 82 1.84 1.08 -14.66
N VAL A 83 0.66 1.64 -14.45
CA VAL A 83 -0.54 1.37 -15.26
C VAL A 83 -1.26 2.68 -15.62
N LYS A 84 -2.01 2.66 -16.73
CA LYS A 84 -2.78 3.80 -17.23
C LYS A 84 -3.81 4.28 -16.20
N LEU A 85 -4.14 5.57 -16.28
CA LEU A 85 -5.11 6.29 -15.42
C LEU A 85 -4.74 6.41 -13.92
N ARG A 86 -3.51 6.06 -13.56
CA ARG A 86 -3.08 5.89 -12.15
C ARG A 86 -1.68 6.44 -11.89
N THR A 87 -1.24 7.49 -12.59
CA THR A 87 0.13 8.00 -12.47
C THR A 87 0.48 8.40 -11.03
N GLY A 88 -0.41 9.12 -10.34
CA GLY A 88 -0.22 9.54 -8.96
C GLY A 88 -0.31 8.37 -7.98
N TYR A 89 -1.27 7.47 -8.19
CA TYR A 89 -1.39 6.25 -7.39
C TYR A 89 -0.15 5.36 -7.51
N CYS A 90 0.36 5.12 -8.72
CA CYS A 90 1.57 4.34 -8.95
C CYS A 90 2.77 5.00 -8.26
N ALA A 91 2.92 6.33 -8.37
CA ALA A 91 3.97 7.07 -7.70
C ALA A 91 3.93 6.90 -6.18
N ALA A 92 2.75 7.10 -5.56
CA ALA A 92 2.57 6.92 -4.12
C ALA A 92 2.87 5.48 -3.67
N LYS A 93 2.39 4.48 -4.41
CA LYS A 93 2.61 3.06 -4.07
C LYS A 93 4.07 2.62 -4.24
N HIS A 94 4.82 3.18 -5.19
CA HIS A 94 6.28 2.99 -5.27
C HIS A 94 7.00 3.68 -4.12
N ALA A 95 6.57 4.89 -3.73
CA ALA A 95 7.19 5.63 -2.64
C ALA A 95 7.12 4.86 -1.31
N VAL A 96 5.97 4.27 -0.97
CA VAL A 96 5.87 3.45 0.25
C VAL A 96 6.67 2.15 0.17
N MET A 97 6.78 1.52 -1.01
CA MET A 97 7.66 0.36 -1.15
C MET A 97 9.10 0.72 -0.79
N GLY A 98 9.63 1.81 -1.37
CA GLY A 98 10.99 2.28 -1.08
C GLY A 98 11.19 2.68 0.38
N PHE A 99 10.25 3.44 0.96
CA PHE A 99 10.33 3.88 2.35
C PHE A 99 10.39 2.70 3.32
N PHE A 100 9.46 1.74 3.20
CA PHE A 100 9.40 0.60 4.11
C PHE A 100 10.50 -0.43 3.83
N ASP A 101 11.07 -0.45 2.62
CA ASP A 101 12.27 -1.23 2.35
C ASP A 101 13.50 -0.69 3.07
N ALA A 102 13.67 0.64 3.11
CA ALA A 102 14.71 1.30 3.88
C ALA A 102 14.48 1.12 5.40
N LEU A 103 13.26 1.38 5.88
CA LEU A 103 12.91 1.22 7.30
C LEU A 103 13.23 -0.19 7.80
N ARG A 104 12.97 -1.22 6.99
CA ARG A 104 13.29 -2.62 7.34
C ARG A 104 14.76 -2.81 7.71
N ALA A 105 15.67 -2.13 7.01
CA ALA A 105 17.09 -2.20 7.30
C ALA A 105 17.43 -1.43 8.59
N GLU A 106 16.84 -0.25 8.77
CA GLU A 106 17.05 0.60 9.96
C GLU A 106 16.61 -0.07 11.27
N VAL A 107 15.51 -0.83 11.24
CA VAL A 107 14.89 -1.35 12.48
C VAL A 107 15.26 -2.79 12.82
N ALA A 108 16.07 -3.44 11.97
CA ALA A 108 16.41 -4.85 12.11
C ALA A 108 17.15 -5.15 13.42
N GLU A 109 18.02 -4.25 13.87
CA GLU A 109 18.77 -4.39 15.13
C GLU A 109 17.88 -4.30 16.37
N TYR A 110 16.70 -3.69 16.26
CA TYR A 110 15.74 -3.55 17.36
C TYR A 110 14.74 -4.72 17.45
N GLY A 111 14.92 -5.80 16.67
CA GLY A 111 14.02 -6.95 16.66
C GLY A 111 12.68 -6.70 15.97
N ILE A 112 12.56 -5.63 15.18
CA ILE A 112 11.32 -5.22 14.51
C ILE A 112 11.29 -5.77 13.08
N GLN A 113 10.19 -6.41 12.71
CA GLN A 113 9.96 -6.91 11.36
C GLN A 113 9.21 -5.89 10.51
N VAL A 114 9.52 -5.84 9.21
CA VAL A 114 8.79 -4.99 8.25
C VAL A 114 8.38 -5.78 7.02
N SER A 115 7.09 -5.73 6.67
CA SER A 115 6.51 -6.38 5.49
C SER A 115 5.87 -5.37 4.54
N THR A 116 6.16 -5.48 3.25
CA THR A 116 5.43 -4.77 2.21
C THR A 116 4.41 -5.71 1.58
N ILE A 117 3.15 -5.30 1.49
CA ILE A 117 2.08 -6.08 0.88
C ILE A 117 1.84 -5.50 -0.51
N THR A 118 1.79 -6.35 -1.53
CA THR A 118 1.53 -5.97 -2.92
C THR A 118 0.27 -6.64 -3.45
N PRO A 119 -0.92 -6.12 -3.09
CA PRO A 119 -2.17 -6.67 -3.60
C PRO A 119 -2.32 -6.45 -5.11
N GLY A 120 -2.85 -7.45 -5.79
CA GLY A 120 -3.40 -7.33 -7.13
C GLY A 120 -4.80 -6.74 -7.11
N PHE A 121 -5.68 -7.25 -7.99
CA PHE A 121 -7.09 -6.90 -7.93
C PHE A 121 -7.80 -7.67 -6.81
N ILE A 122 -8.39 -6.93 -5.86
CA ILE A 122 -9.12 -7.46 -4.70
C ILE A 122 -10.53 -6.83 -4.69
N LYS A 123 -11.55 -7.66 -4.50
CA LYS A 123 -12.97 -7.24 -4.50
C LYS A 123 -13.27 -6.29 -3.32
N THR A 124 -13.24 -4.99 -3.61
CA THR A 124 -13.45 -3.88 -2.66
C THR A 124 -14.02 -2.68 -3.40
N ASP A 125 -14.49 -1.67 -2.66
CA ASP A 125 -14.96 -0.41 -3.25
C ASP A 125 -13.84 0.56 -3.66
N ILE A 126 -12.58 0.10 -3.77
CA ILE A 126 -11.42 0.97 -4.08
C ILE A 126 -11.56 1.69 -5.42
N SER A 127 -12.24 1.09 -6.40
CA SER A 127 -12.52 1.73 -7.69
C SER A 127 -13.58 2.82 -7.55
N LYS A 128 -14.70 2.52 -6.87
CA LYS A 128 -15.76 3.50 -6.63
C LYS A 128 -15.24 4.73 -5.88
N ASN A 129 -14.33 4.50 -4.93
CA ASN A 129 -13.73 5.54 -4.09
C ASN A 129 -12.47 6.17 -4.69
N ALA A 130 -12.09 5.82 -5.92
CA ALA A 130 -10.95 6.45 -6.58
C ALA A 130 -11.26 7.93 -6.85
N VAL A 131 -10.24 8.78 -6.75
CA VAL A 131 -10.36 10.20 -7.11
C VAL A 131 -10.14 10.42 -8.60
N THR A 132 -10.87 11.36 -9.18
CA THR A 132 -10.76 11.79 -10.59
C THR A 132 -9.77 12.96 -10.72
N GLU A 133 -9.68 13.53 -11.92
CA GLU A 133 -8.74 14.60 -12.29
C GLU A 133 -8.78 15.84 -11.38
N ASN A 134 -9.94 16.17 -10.81
CA ASN A 134 -10.17 17.34 -9.97
C ASN A 134 -10.45 17.00 -8.50
N GLY A 135 -10.24 15.73 -8.10
CA GLY A 135 -10.50 15.26 -6.74
C GLY A 135 -11.94 14.82 -6.47
N GLY A 136 -12.81 14.82 -7.48
CA GLY A 136 -14.11 14.19 -7.43
C GLY A 136 -14.01 12.66 -7.27
N GLN A 137 -15.14 12.00 -7.00
CA GLN A 137 -15.20 10.56 -6.83
C GLN A 137 -15.52 9.87 -8.17
N PHE A 138 -14.79 8.81 -8.51
CA PHE A 138 -14.96 8.09 -9.78
C PHE A 138 -16.32 7.38 -9.86
N GLY A 139 -16.76 6.75 -8.76
CA GLY A 139 -18.11 6.18 -8.65
C GLY A 139 -18.38 4.93 -9.50
N VAL A 140 -17.42 4.47 -10.30
CA VAL A 140 -17.57 3.34 -11.20
C VAL A 140 -16.86 2.10 -10.66
N ASP A 141 -17.54 0.97 -10.80
CA ASP A 141 -16.97 -0.35 -10.57
C ASP A 141 -16.12 -0.82 -11.76
N ASP A 142 -14.84 -1.03 -11.49
CA ASP A 142 -13.87 -1.58 -12.42
C ASP A 142 -14.02 -3.12 -12.49
N ASP A 143 -14.17 -3.66 -13.70
CA ASP A 143 -14.37 -5.11 -13.92
C ASP A 143 -13.18 -5.95 -13.44
N ASP A 144 -11.96 -5.42 -13.51
CA ASP A 144 -10.78 -6.11 -12.96
C ASP A 144 -10.93 -6.27 -11.43
N ILE A 145 -11.48 -5.26 -10.75
CA ILE A 145 -11.72 -5.27 -9.29
C ILE A 145 -12.86 -6.21 -8.94
N LYS A 146 -13.96 -6.19 -9.69
CA LYS A 146 -15.08 -7.15 -9.54
C LYS A 146 -14.64 -8.59 -9.76
N GLY A 147 -13.73 -8.83 -10.70
CA GLY A 147 -13.14 -10.14 -10.97
C GLY A 147 -12.02 -10.54 -10.00
N GLY A 148 -11.66 -9.67 -9.06
CA GLY A 148 -10.53 -9.85 -8.15
C GLY A 148 -10.69 -10.97 -7.12
N MET A 149 -9.61 -11.20 -6.36
CA MET A 149 -9.62 -12.11 -5.21
C MET A 149 -10.62 -11.62 -4.16
N ASP A 150 -11.27 -12.57 -3.47
CA ASP A 150 -12.08 -12.26 -2.28
C ASP A 150 -11.27 -11.57 -1.18
N VAL A 151 -11.87 -10.57 -0.52
CA VAL A 151 -11.19 -9.75 0.49
C VAL A 151 -10.85 -10.53 1.76
N ASN A 152 -11.70 -11.47 2.19
CA ASN A 152 -11.44 -12.28 3.39
C ASN A 152 -10.29 -13.26 3.12
N LYS A 153 -10.28 -13.88 1.93
CA LYS A 153 -9.17 -14.71 1.47
C LYS A 153 -7.86 -13.91 1.38
N CYS A 154 -7.91 -12.69 0.86
CA CYS A 154 -6.75 -11.79 0.82
C CYS A 154 -6.19 -11.54 2.23
N ALA A 155 -7.04 -11.15 3.18
CA ALA A 155 -6.64 -10.91 4.56
C ALA A 155 -6.02 -12.15 5.23
N GLN A 156 -6.62 -13.34 5.04
CA GLN A 156 -6.08 -14.59 5.56
C GLN A 156 -4.68 -14.90 5.00
N VAL A 157 -4.46 -14.67 3.70
CA VAL A 157 -3.15 -14.85 3.08
C VAL A 157 -2.14 -13.87 3.67
N ILE A 158 -2.50 -12.59 3.80
CA ILE A 158 -1.63 -11.56 4.38
C ILE A 158 -1.19 -11.96 5.79
N ILE A 159 -2.14 -12.26 6.68
CA ILE A 159 -1.85 -12.64 8.07
C ILE A 159 -0.96 -13.89 8.13
N LYS A 160 -1.26 -14.91 7.33
CA LYS A 160 -0.46 -16.14 7.25
C LYS A 160 0.98 -15.87 6.82
N GLN A 161 1.22 -14.94 5.90
CA GLN A 161 2.57 -14.61 5.43
C GLN A 161 3.30 -13.66 6.40
N MET A 162 2.58 -12.77 7.08
CA MET A 162 3.13 -11.96 8.18
C MET A 162 3.63 -12.85 9.32
N ASN A 163 2.84 -13.85 9.74
CA ASN A 163 3.27 -14.82 10.75
C ASN A 163 4.51 -15.63 10.37
N LYS A 164 4.86 -15.68 9.07
CA LYS A 164 6.08 -16.31 8.54
C LYS A 164 7.24 -15.34 8.36
N GLY A 165 7.10 -14.08 8.78
CA GLY A 165 8.11 -13.04 8.62
C GLY A 165 8.43 -12.69 7.17
N LYS A 166 7.47 -12.84 6.25
CA LYS A 166 7.70 -12.52 4.83
C LYS A 166 7.91 -11.02 4.64
N LYS A 167 9.09 -10.63 4.16
CA LYS A 167 9.48 -9.24 3.89
C LYS A 167 8.61 -8.57 2.82
N GLU A 168 8.17 -9.34 1.83
CA GLU A 168 7.29 -8.91 0.76
C GLU A 168 6.20 -9.96 0.52
N ILE A 169 4.96 -9.51 0.48
CA ILE A 169 3.76 -10.35 0.42
C ILE A 169 2.95 -9.97 -0.82
N ALA A 170 3.18 -10.68 -1.92
CA ALA A 170 2.30 -10.60 -3.08
C ALA A 170 1.01 -11.40 -2.82
N VAL A 171 -0.14 -10.79 -3.09
CA VAL A 171 -1.46 -11.41 -2.83
C VAL A 171 -2.46 -10.97 -3.89
N GLY A 172 -3.17 -11.91 -4.48
CA GLY A 172 -4.11 -11.65 -5.56
C GLY A 172 -4.14 -12.81 -6.54
N GLU A 173 -4.88 -12.64 -7.63
CA GLU A 173 -5.11 -13.69 -8.62
C GLU A 173 -4.96 -13.14 -10.04
N GLY A 174 -4.80 -14.07 -10.99
CA GLY A 174 -4.80 -13.77 -12.42
C GLY A 174 -3.66 -12.87 -12.90
N LEU A 175 -3.97 -12.06 -13.92
CA LEU A 175 -2.99 -11.25 -14.65
C LEU A 175 -2.24 -10.25 -13.77
N SER A 176 -2.85 -9.77 -12.68
CA SER A 176 -2.21 -8.83 -11.75
C SER A 176 -0.96 -9.43 -11.09
N MET A 177 -0.97 -10.72 -10.75
CA MET A 177 0.20 -11.42 -10.20
C MET A 177 1.23 -11.73 -11.27
N VAL A 178 0.79 -12.08 -12.49
CA VAL A 178 1.68 -12.32 -13.63
C VAL A 178 2.47 -11.06 -14.00
N ALA A 179 1.86 -9.88 -13.88
CA ALA A 179 2.51 -8.60 -14.15
C ALA A 179 3.75 -8.36 -13.28
N LEU A 180 3.76 -8.81 -12.03
CA LEU A 180 4.94 -8.71 -11.14
C LEU A 180 6.12 -9.49 -11.71
N THR A 181 5.88 -10.72 -12.16
CA THR A 181 6.90 -11.59 -12.77
C THR A 181 7.39 -11.00 -14.10
N LEU A 182 6.47 -10.53 -14.95
CA LEU A 182 6.83 -9.91 -16.22
C LEU A 182 7.64 -8.62 -16.01
N LYS A 183 7.28 -7.77 -15.03
CA LYS A 183 8.04 -6.55 -14.73
C LYS A 183 9.49 -6.87 -14.38
N ARG A 184 9.69 -7.95 -13.61
CA ARG A 184 11.00 -8.35 -13.11
C ARG A 184 11.89 -8.95 -14.20
N PHE A 185 11.35 -9.82 -15.06
CA PHE A 185 12.16 -10.60 -16.00
C PHE A 185 11.99 -10.20 -17.47
N PHE A 186 10.84 -9.65 -17.85
CA PHE A 186 10.49 -9.33 -19.23
C PHE A 186 9.79 -7.95 -19.35
N PRO A 187 10.41 -6.85 -18.86
CA PRO A 187 9.74 -5.56 -18.75
C PRO A 187 9.23 -5.01 -20.08
N GLY A 188 9.92 -5.28 -21.21
CA GLY A 188 9.47 -4.87 -22.54
C GLY A 188 8.14 -5.51 -22.97
N VAL A 189 7.86 -6.75 -22.56
CA VAL A 189 6.57 -7.41 -22.82
C VAL A 189 5.49 -6.74 -22.00
N LEU A 190 5.76 -6.47 -20.71
CA LEU A 190 4.82 -5.80 -19.82
C LEU A 190 4.46 -4.40 -20.34
N PHE A 191 5.44 -3.59 -20.77
CA PHE A 191 5.17 -2.25 -21.29
C PHE A 191 4.23 -2.29 -22.50
N LYS A 192 4.48 -3.18 -23.46
CA LYS A 192 3.57 -3.39 -24.61
C LYS A 192 2.17 -3.85 -24.19
N MET A 193 2.03 -4.61 -23.12
CA MET A 193 0.73 -5.04 -22.60
C MET A 193 -0.03 -3.88 -21.96
N VAL A 194 0.65 -3.05 -21.16
CA VAL A 194 0.03 -1.93 -20.45
C VAL A 194 -0.36 -0.79 -21.39
N GLU A 195 0.40 -0.57 -22.47
CA GLU A 195 0.07 0.43 -23.50
C GLU A 195 -1.24 0.14 -24.25
N LYS A 196 -1.62 -1.14 -24.37
CA LYS A 196 -2.80 -1.59 -25.12
C LYS A 196 -4.09 -1.64 -24.28
N LYS A 197 -3.99 -1.45 -22.96
CA LYS A 197 -5.11 -1.49 -22.01
C LYS A 197 -5.56 -0.06 -21.67
#